data_AF-A0A924VNG3-F1
#
_entry.id   AF-A0A924VNG3-F1
#
_cell.length_a   1.000
_cell.length_b   1.000
_cell.length_c   1.000
_cell.angle_alpha   90.00
_cell.angle_beta   90.00
_cell.angle_gamma   90.00
#
_symmetry.space_group_name_H-M   'P 1'
#
loop_
_entity.id
_entity.type
_entity.pdbx_description
1 polymer ?
#
loop_
_entity_poly.entity_id
_entity_poly.type
_entity_poly.pdbx_seq_one_letter_code
_entity_poly.pdbx_strand_id
1 'polypeptide(L)'
;MKIFGAILIGVTVLAVSAFFIVRSLEDRVTDELVSQVSLLAIPEGWKPQDDIVRREQFPCLSTNPCPSIDRRWQADGAVTVQDLEQIAAPAGLTLAVEGPCQR
;
A
#
# COMPACT_ATOMS: atom_id res chain seq x y z
N MET A 1 44.86 15.26 5.79
CA MET A 1 43.52 15.34 6.40
C MET A 1 42.43 15.88 5.45
N LYS A 2 42.67 16.93 4.64
CA LYS A 2 41.66 17.47 3.69
C LYS A 2 41.14 16.46 2.65
N ILE A 3 42.03 15.66 2.05
CA ILE A 3 41.67 14.70 0.99
C ILE A 3 40.81 13.56 1.56
N PHE A 4 41.16 13.02 2.72
CA PHE A 4 40.35 12.00 3.40
C PHE A 4 38.96 12.50 3.78
N GLY A 5 38.82 13.76 4.21
CA GLY A 5 37.52 14.37 4.46
C GLY A 5 36.66 14.48 3.20
N ALA A 6 37.24 14.89 2.07
CA ALA A 6 36.54 14.97 0.79
C ALA A 6 36.09 13.58 0.29
N ILE A 7 36.95 12.56 0.44
CA ILE A 7 36.62 11.17 0.09
C ILE A 7 35.46 10.66 0.96
N LEU A 8 35.51 10.89 2.28
CA LEU A 8 34.46 10.45 3.19
C LEU A 8 33.11 11.08 2.84
N ILE A 9 33.09 12.38 2.55
CA ILE A 9 31.88 13.10 2.12
C ILE A 9 31.36 12.49 0.80
N GLY A 10 32.24 12.27 -0.18
CA GLY A 10 31.86 11.67 -1.46
C GLY A 10 31.22 10.29 -1.30
N VAL A 11 31.84 9.42 -0.49
CA VAL A 11 31.31 8.08 -0.21
C VAL A 11 29.97 8.15 0.52
N THR A 12 29.83 9.07 1.47
CA THR A 12 28.57 9.24 2.23
C THR A 12 27.44 9.69 1.32
N VAL A 13 27.69 10.67 0.45
CA VAL A 13 26.69 11.16 -0.52
C VAL A 13 26.29 10.02 -1.45
N LEU A 14 27.25 9.27 -2.01
CA LEU A 14 26.97 8.13 -2.88
C LEU A 14 26.11 7.07 -2.18
N ALA A 15 26.45 6.71 -0.94
CA ALA A 15 25.70 5.71 -0.18
C ALA A 15 24.25 6.18 0.09
N VAL A 16 24.08 7.44 0.49
CA VAL A 16 22.75 8.02 0.73
C VAL A 16 21.93 8.07 -0.55
N SER A 17 22.52 8.53 -1.66
CA SER A 17 21.84 8.56 -2.97
C SER A 17 21.42 7.16 -3.42
N ALA A 18 22.30 6.16 -3.33
CA ALA A 18 21.98 4.78 -3.67
C ALA A 18 20.83 4.24 -2.81
N PHE A 19 20.84 4.51 -1.50
CA PHE A 19 19.77 4.11 -0.59
C PHE A 19 18.41 4.69 -0.98
N PHE A 20 18.35 5.99 -1.31
CA PHE A 20 17.11 6.62 -1.76
C PHE A 20 16.63 6.08 -3.11
N ILE A 21 17.53 5.80 -4.04
CA ILE A 21 17.18 5.21 -5.33
C ILE A 21 16.56 3.82 -5.14
N VAL A 22 17.20 2.97 -4.33
CA VAL A 22 16.69 1.61 -4.04
C VAL A 22 15.31 1.70 -3.39
N ARG A 23 15.16 2.52 -2.34
CA ARG A 23 13.86 2.73 -1.69
C ARG A 23 12.78 3.23 -2.64
N SER A 24 13.10 4.19 -3.50
CA SER A 24 12.12 4.72 -4.46
C SER A 24 11.68 3.67 -5.48
N LEU A 25 12.55 2.73 -5.83
CA LEU A 25 12.20 1.62 -6.71
C LEU A 25 11.36 0.56 -5.99
N GLU A 26 11.68 0.26 -4.72
CA GLU A 26 10.91 -0.64 -3.86
C GLU A 26 9.50 -0.11 -3.55
N ASP A 27 9.39 1.19 -3.23
CA ASP A 27 8.13 1.80 -2.83
C ASP A 27 7.20 2.04 -4.04
N ARG A 28 7.70 2.06 -5.29
CA ARG A 28 6.89 2.40 -6.48
C ARG A 28 5.67 1.51 -6.66
N VAL A 29 5.80 0.20 -6.49
CA VAL A 29 4.66 -0.73 -6.61
C VAL A 29 3.68 -0.55 -5.44
N THR A 30 4.21 -0.26 -4.26
CA THR A 30 3.40 0.03 -3.08
C THR A 30 2.62 1.33 -3.25
N ASP A 31 3.25 2.38 -3.78
CA ASP A 31 2.63 3.68 -4.05
C ASP A 31 1.51 3.56 -5.10
N GLU A 32 1.73 2.75 -6.14
CA GLU A 32 0.69 2.42 -7.12
C GLU A 32 -0.47 1.64 -6.49
N LEU A 33 -0.19 0.68 -5.62
CA LEU A 33 -1.25 -0.05 -4.90
C LEU A 33 -2.05 0.90 -3.98
N VAL A 34 -1.37 1.79 -3.25
CA VAL A 34 -2.00 2.80 -2.40
C VAL A 34 -2.86 3.76 -3.24
N SER A 35 -2.37 4.18 -4.41
CA SER A 35 -3.12 5.07 -5.30
C SER A 35 -4.40 4.40 -5.81
N GLN A 36 -4.33 3.13 -6.21
CA GLN A 36 -5.51 2.37 -6.65
C GLN A 36 -6.51 2.12 -5.51
N VAL A 37 -6.03 1.73 -4.33
CA VAL A 37 -6.88 1.52 -3.15
C VAL A 37 -7.48 2.84 -2.63
N SER A 38 -6.83 3.98 -2.86
CA SER A 38 -7.39 5.29 -2.52
C SER A 38 -8.63 5.67 -3.34
N LEU A 39 -8.86 4.99 -4.48
CA LEU A 39 -10.06 5.17 -5.30
C LEU A 39 -11.28 4.46 -4.73
N LEU A 40 -11.12 3.54 -3.76
CA LEU A 40 -12.23 2.86 -3.12
C LEU A 40 -13.06 3.85 -2.30
N ALA A 41 -14.38 3.80 -2.48
CA ALA A 41 -15.29 4.64 -1.70
C ALA A 41 -15.36 4.18 -0.24
N ILE A 42 -15.60 5.12 0.66
CA ILE A 42 -16.06 4.81 2.02
C ILE A 42 -17.58 5.04 2.02
N PRO A 43 -18.41 4.00 2.25
CA PRO A 43 -19.86 4.14 2.30
C PRO A 43 -20.30 5.16 3.34
N GLU A 44 -21.47 5.77 3.11
CA GLU A 44 -22.04 6.74 4.06
C GLU A 44 -22.27 6.09 5.43
N GLY A 45 -21.98 6.83 6.51
CA GLY A 45 -22.13 6.33 7.88
C GLY A 45 -20.96 5.47 8.38
N TRP A 46 -20.11 4.95 7.49
CA TRP A 46 -18.95 4.14 7.87
C TRP A 46 -17.80 5.01 8.36
N LYS A 47 -17.09 4.54 9.40
CA LYS A 47 -15.94 5.25 9.97
C LYS A 47 -14.63 4.53 9.65
N PRO A 48 -13.64 5.19 9.04
CA PRO A 48 -12.31 4.62 8.90
C PRO A 48 -11.66 4.38 10.27
N GLN A 49 -11.06 3.22 10.46
CA GLN A 49 -10.31 2.87 11.67
C GLN A 49 -8.82 3.00 11.41
N ASP A 50 -8.29 2.16 10.54
CA ASP A 50 -6.86 2.04 10.27
C ASP A 50 -6.58 1.46 8.88
N ASP A 51 -5.46 1.91 8.32
CA ASP A 51 -4.86 1.37 7.09
C ASP A 51 -3.47 0.82 7.45
N ILE A 52 -3.25 -0.48 7.24
CA ILE A 52 -1.96 -1.14 7.42
C ILE A 52 -1.38 -1.43 6.03
N VAL A 53 -0.38 -0.64 5.64
CA VAL A 53 0.35 -0.83 4.37
C VAL A 53 1.60 -1.68 4.62
N ARG A 54 1.63 -2.85 4.00
CA ARG A 54 2.82 -3.71 3.93
C ARG A 54 3.48 -3.50 2.58
N ARG A 55 4.67 -2.93 2.60
CA ARG A 55 5.43 -2.61 1.38
C ARG A 55 6.03 -3.88 0.79
N GLU A 56 6.34 -3.79 -0.49
CA GLU A 56 7.19 -4.77 -1.16
C GLU A 56 8.55 -4.84 -0.46
N GLN A 57 9.05 -6.05 -0.22
CA GLN A 57 10.41 -6.28 0.27
C GLN A 57 11.24 -6.92 -0.85
N PHE A 58 12.21 -6.19 -1.38
CA PHE A 58 13.13 -6.76 -2.35
C PHE A 58 14.14 -7.70 -1.66
N PRO A 59 14.52 -8.81 -2.31
CA PRO A 59 14.01 -9.31 -3.60
C PRO A 59 12.67 -10.04 -3.44
N CYS A 60 11.69 -9.82 -4.33
CA CYS A 60 10.46 -10.63 -4.42
C CYS A 60 10.76 -12.07 -4.89
N LEU A 61 11.41 -12.86 -4.03
CA LEU A 61 11.74 -14.26 -4.23
C LEU A 61 10.94 -15.09 -3.24
N SER A 62 10.10 -15.99 -3.76
CA SER A 62 9.42 -17.13 -3.11
C SER A 62 8.58 -16.87 -1.85
N THR A 63 9.14 -16.24 -0.82
CA THR A 63 8.55 -16.03 0.51
C THR A 63 8.39 -14.55 0.87
N ASN A 64 8.90 -13.62 0.05
CA ASN A 64 8.70 -12.20 0.29
C ASN A 64 7.26 -11.79 -0.06
N PRO A 65 6.51 -11.20 0.89
CA PRO A 65 5.11 -10.91 0.69
C PRO A 65 4.94 -9.86 -0.40
N CYS A 66 4.00 -10.08 -1.32
CA CYS A 66 3.53 -9.03 -2.21
C CYS A 66 3.11 -7.80 -1.39
N PRO A 67 3.25 -6.58 -1.95
CA PRO A 67 2.69 -5.40 -1.30
C PRO A 67 1.20 -5.63 -1.05
N SER A 68 0.76 -5.32 0.17
CA SER A 68 -0.61 -5.53 0.62
C SER A 68 -1.08 -4.39 1.48
N ILE A 69 -2.39 -4.11 1.43
CA ILE A 69 -3.04 -3.09 2.22
C ILE A 69 -4.21 -3.75 2.94
N ASP A 70 -4.26 -3.60 4.25
CA ASP A 70 -5.41 -3.94 5.08
C ASP A 70 -6.08 -2.62 5.50
N ARG A 71 -7.29 -2.38 5.02
CA ARG A 71 -8.08 -1.18 5.33
C ARG A 71 -9.31 -1.60 6.12
N ARG A 72 -9.49 -0.98 7.28
CA ARG A 72 -10.54 -1.34 8.23
C ARG A 72 -11.53 -0.20 8.41
N TRP A 73 -12.80 -0.55 8.29
CA TRP A 73 -13.92 0.36 8.52
C TRP A 73 -14.82 -0.18 9.63
N GLN A 74 -15.39 0.74 10.41
CA GLN A 74 -16.54 0.46 11.25
C GLN A 74 -17.81 0.75 10.45
N ALA A 75 -18.53 -0.30 10.06
CA ALA A 75 -19.86 -0.18 9.49
C ALA A 75 -20.89 0.19 10.58
N ASP A 76 -21.94 0.88 10.17
CA ASP A 76 -23.10 1.23 11.00
C ASP A 76 -24.13 0.09 11.12
N GLY A 77 -23.96 -0.98 10.33
CA GLY A 77 -24.83 -2.15 10.33
C GLY A 77 -24.19 -3.39 9.69
N ALA A 78 -25.03 -4.33 9.27
CA ALA A 78 -24.58 -5.50 8.53
C ALA A 78 -24.14 -5.10 7.12
N VAL A 79 -22.94 -5.52 6.72
CA VAL A 79 -22.40 -5.27 5.37
C VAL A 79 -23.24 -6.01 4.33
N THR A 80 -23.69 -5.28 3.32
CA THR A 80 -24.48 -5.80 2.22
C THR A 80 -23.65 -5.90 0.93
N VAL A 81 -24.18 -6.64 -0.05
CA VAL A 81 -23.59 -6.71 -1.39
C VAL A 81 -23.55 -5.32 -2.05
N GLN A 82 -24.58 -4.52 -1.83
CA GLN A 82 -24.67 -3.16 -2.37
C GLN A 82 -23.57 -2.26 -1.81
N ASP A 83 -23.21 -2.41 -0.53
CA ASP A 83 -22.08 -1.66 0.06
C ASP A 83 -20.76 -2.02 -0.63
N LEU A 84 -20.54 -3.30 -0.93
CA LEU A 84 -19.35 -3.77 -1.64
C LEU A 84 -19.28 -3.19 -3.07
N GLU A 85 -20.41 -3.16 -3.78
CA GLU A 85 -20.50 -2.54 -5.11
C GLU A 85 -20.21 -1.03 -5.05
N GLN A 86 -20.74 -0.33 -4.05
CA GLN A 86 -20.49 1.10 -3.85
C GLN A 86 -19.03 1.41 -3.53
N ILE A 87 -18.37 0.58 -2.71
CA ILE A 87 -16.94 0.69 -2.40
C ILE A 87 -16.10 0.59 -3.69
N ALA A 88 -16.44 -0.35 -4.57
CA ALA A 88 -15.67 -0.68 -5.76
C ALA A 88 -15.97 0.23 -6.98
N ALA A 89 -17.16 0.82 -7.04
CA ALA A 89 -17.63 1.56 -8.21
C ALA A 89 -16.69 2.70 -8.65
N PRO A 90 -16.17 3.58 -7.77
CA PRO A 90 -15.30 4.68 -8.21
C PRO A 90 -13.92 4.21 -8.68
N ALA A 91 -13.48 3.03 -8.23
CA ALA A 91 -12.24 2.41 -8.70
C ALA A 91 -12.43 1.65 -10.03
N GLY A 92 -13.65 1.59 -10.57
CA GLY A 92 -13.96 0.84 -11.79
C GLY A 92 -13.78 -0.68 -11.63
N LEU A 93 -13.87 -1.17 -10.39
CA LEU A 93 -13.69 -2.59 -10.07
C LEU A 93 -15.03 -3.32 -10.04
N THR A 94 -15.05 -4.52 -10.60
CA THR A 94 -16.18 -5.45 -10.47
C THR A 94 -15.81 -6.51 -9.45
N LEU A 95 -16.48 -6.51 -8.30
CA LEU A 95 -16.27 -7.53 -7.27
C LEU A 95 -17.12 -8.77 -7.57
N ALA A 96 -16.51 -9.94 -7.51
CA ALA A 96 -17.24 -11.20 -7.49
C ALA A 96 -17.74 -11.44 -6.05
N VAL A 97 -19.05 -11.60 -5.88
CA VAL A 97 -19.66 -11.85 -4.57
C VAL A 97 -20.20 -13.27 -4.56
N GLU A 98 -19.55 -14.14 -3.79
CA GLU A 98 -19.89 -15.57 -3.70
C GLU A 98 -21.00 -15.87 -2.68
N GLY A 99 -21.47 -14.84 -1.96
CA GLY A 99 -22.52 -14.93 -0.95
C GLY A 99 -22.03 -14.51 0.44
N PRO A 100 -22.89 -14.61 1.47
CA PRO A 100 -22.52 -14.25 2.83
C PRO A 100 -21.45 -15.21 3.37
N CYS A 101 -20.45 -14.67 4.08
CA CYS A 101 -19.48 -15.49 4.80
C CYS A 101 -20.19 -16.33 5.87
N GLN A 102 -20.12 -17.66 5.74
CA GLN A 102 -20.54 -18.58 6.79
C GLN A 102 -19.42 -18.68 7.84
N ARG A 103 -19.80 -18.74 9.12
CA ARG A 103 -18.86 -18.86 10.24
C ARG A 103 -18.66 -20.31 10.64
#